data_AF-E1ZHB9-F1
#
_entry.id   AF-E1ZHB9-F1
#
_cell.length_a   1.000
_cell.length_b   1.000
_cell.length_c   1.000
_cell.angle_alpha   90.00
_cell.angle_beta   90.00
_cell.angle_gamma   90.00
#
_symmetry.space_group_name_H-M   'P 1'
#
loop_
_entity.id
_entity.type
_entity.pdbx_description
1 polymer ?
#
loop_
_entity_poly.entity_id
_entity_poly.type
_entity_poly.pdbx_seq_one_letter_code
_entity_poly.pdbx_strand_id
1 'polypeptide(L)'
;TSSWLTEDNAERLANALCRMRGAALKLGQMLSIQDENVLPPQFQAALERVRAGADVMPRRQLQQVLVSELGEDWEQQVAEFDYQPLAAASIGQVHSALLHDGRRAVVKVQYPGVARSIESDVDNLMRLISVANVLPRGLYVENAVRVAKRELKLECDYRYELQSQQRFKQLIAGDPYTAQHFHVPDVVPELSSERVLASEWVPGVHIDKVAAMPQAVRDEVGTKLLKLTLKELFHWRYMQTDPNW
;
A
#
# COMPACT_ATOMS: atom_id res chain seq x y z
N THR A 1 -9.21 -16.17 -30.63
CA THR A 1 -8.20 -15.10 -30.49
C THR A 1 -8.92 -13.77 -30.46
N SER A 2 -9.20 -13.26 -29.26
CA SER A 2 -10.01 -12.05 -29.07
C SER A 2 -9.26 -10.80 -29.55
N SER A 3 -9.80 -10.09 -30.55
CA SER A 3 -9.19 -8.91 -31.20
C SER A 3 -9.28 -7.62 -30.37
N TRP A 4 -9.27 -7.71 -29.03
CA TRP A 4 -9.44 -6.57 -28.13
C TRP A 4 -8.12 -6.01 -27.56
N LEU A 5 -7.01 -6.74 -27.69
CA LEU A 5 -5.68 -6.35 -27.19
C LEU A 5 -4.85 -5.66 -28.29
N THR A 6 -5.34 -4.54 -28.83
CA THR A 6 -4.47 -3.59 -29.55
C THR A 6 -3.68 -2.75 -28.54
N GLU A 7 -2.52 -2.25 -28.95
CA GLU A 7 -1.62 -1.43 -28.12
C GLU A 7 -2.36 -0.19 -27.54
N ASP A 8 -3.20 0.47 -28.36
CA ASP A 8 -4.08 1.57 -27.92
C ASP A 8 -5.07 1.20 -26.81
N ASN A 9 -5.61 -0.02 -26.83
CA ASN A 9 -6.55 -0.48 -25.79
C ASN A 9 -5.81 -0.81 -24.49
N ALA A 10 -4.57 -1.31 -24.59
CA ALA A 10 -3.70 -1.52 -23.45
C ALA A 10 -3.32 -0.18 -22.77
N GLU A 11 -2.99 0.85 -23.55
CA GLU A 11 -2.73 2.18 -23.00
C GLU A 11 -3.95 2.81 -22.33
N ARG A 12 -5.14 2.67 -22.93
CA ARG A 12 -6.40 3.14 -22.33
C ARG A 12 -6.71 2.41 -21.02
N LEU A 13 -6.46 1.10 -20.98
CA LEU A 13 -6.61 0.30 -19.78
C LEU A 13 -5.61 0.71 -18.70
N ALA A 14 -4.35 0.93 -19.05
CA ALA A 14 -3.33 1.45 -18.13
C ALA A 14 -3.72 2.82 -17.57
N ASN A 15 -4.15 3.76 -18.42
CA ASN A 15 -4.58 5.08 -17.99
C ASN A 15 -5.81 5.02 -17.07
N ALA A 16 -6.75 4.09 -17.32
CA ALA A 16 -7.90 3.88 -16.44
C ALA A 16 -7.46 3.29 -15.08
N LEU A 17 -6.56 2.31 -15.07
CA LEU A 17 -5.99 1.75 -13.84
C LEU A 17 -5.21 2.79 -13.03
N CYS A 18 -4.47 3.69 -13.70
CA CYS A 18 -3.76 4.80 -13.06
C CYS A 18 -4.71 5.79 -12.37
N ARG A 19 -5.94 5.96 -12.87
CA ARG A 19 -6.96 6.81 -12.22
C ARG A 19 -7.57 6.15 -10.98
N MET A 20 -7.67 4.82 -10.97
CA MET A 20 -8.29 4.03 -9.90
C MET A 20 -7.26 3.37 -8.99
N ARG A 21 -6.09 4.01 -8.79
CA ARG A 21 -4.87 3.42 -8.21
C ARG A 21 -5.11 2.54 -6.99
N GLY A 22 -5.76 3.07 -5.94
CA GLY A 22 -6.03 2.29 -4.72
C GLY A 22 -6.81 1.01 -4.99
N ALA A 23 -7.89 1.11 -5.77
CA ALA A 23 -8.69 -0.05 -6.15
C ALA A 23 -7.90 -1.06 -7.00
N ALA A 24 -7.09 -0.57 -7.95
CA ALA A 24 -6.27 -1.41 -8.82
C ALA A 24 -5.15 -2.15 -8.06
N LEU A 25 -4.42 -1.43 -7.20
CA LEU A 25 -3.38 -2.01 -6.37
C LEU A 25 -3.95 -3.03 -5.38
N LYS A 26 -5.03 -2.70 -4.67
CA LYS A 26 -5.65 -3.62 -3.70
C LYS A 26 -6.22 -4.87 -4.35
N LEU A 27 -6.91 -4.74 -5.49
CA LEU A 27 -7.38 -5.92 -6.22
C LEU A 27 -6.21 -6.73 -6.78
N GLY A 28 -5.13 -6.08 -7.24
CA GLY A 28 -3.89 -6.76 -7.64
C GLY A 28 -3.30 -7.61 -6.52
N GLN A 29 -3.23 -7.06 -5.30
CA GLN A 29 -2.75 -7.76 -4.10
C GLN A 29 -3.67 -8.92 -3.72
N MET A 30 -4.98 -8.69 -3.61
CA MET A 30 -5.96 -9.70 -3.20
C MET A 30 -6.06 -10.89 -4.16
N LEU A 31 -5.97 -10.61 -5.46
CA LEU A 31 -6.07 -11.64 -6.49
C LEU A 31 -4.76 -12.42 -6.67
N SER A 32 -3.74 -12.14 -5.85
CA SER A 32 -2.39 -12.70 -5.97
C SER A 32 -1.92 -12.64 -7.42
N ILE A 33 -2.15 -11.48 -8.04
CA ILE A 33 -1.68 -11.16 -9.38
C ILE A 33 -0.18 -10.86 -9.29
N GLN A 34 0.55 -11.88 -8.89
CA GLN A 34 2.01 -11.97 -8.87
C GLN A 34 2.46 -13.11 -9.79
N ASP A 35 1.56 -13.99 -10.21
CA ASP A 35 1.86 -15.02 -11.18
C ASP A 35 1.78 -14.44 -12.61
N GLU A 36 2.95 -14.21 -13.20
CA GLU A 36 3.18 -13.69 -14.56
C GLU A 36 2.44 -14.49 -15.66
N ASN A 37 1.94 -15.68 -15.33
CA ASN A 37 1.29 -16.57 -16.28
C ASN A 37 -0.24 -16.43 -16.36
N VAL A 38 -0.87 -15.67 -15.45
CA VAL A 38 -2.35 -15.60 -15.35
C VAL A 38 -2.93 -14.40 -16.09
N LEU A 39 -2.19 -13.30 -16.19
CA LEU A 39 -2.65 -12.09 -16.87
C LEU A 39 -2.04 -11.90 -18.26
N PRO A 40 -2.75 -11.24 -19.19
CA PRO A 40 -2.14 -10.72 -20.41
C PRO A 40 -0.95 -9.79 -20.07
N PRO A 41 0.19 -9.88 -20.79
CA PRO A 41 1.37 -9.05 -20.56
C PRO A 41 1.08 -7.54 -20.54
N GLN A 42 0.11 -7.11 -21.34
CA GLN A 42 -0.33 -5.71 -21.39
C GLN A 42 -0.95 -5.24 -20.06
N PHE A 43 -1.68 -6.12 -19.38
CA PHE A 43 -2.27 -5.81 -18.07
C PHE A 43 -1.19 -5.77 -16.98
N GLN A 44 -0.18 -6.64 -17.07
CA GLN A 44 0.96 -6.62 -16.17
C GLN A 44 1.76 -5.32 -16.32
N ALA A 45 2.13 -4.95 -17.55
CA ALA A 45 2.82 -3.69 -17.82
C ALA A 45 2.02 -2.47 -17.36
N ALA A 46 0.68 -2.52 -17.50
CA ALA A 46 -0.21 -1.49 -16.97
C ALA A 46 -0.17 -1.43 -15.43
N LEU A 47 -0.27 -2.57 -14.74
CA LEU A 47 -0.17 -2.64 -13.27
C LEU A 47 1.21 -2.20 -12.77
N GLU A 48 2.29 -2.58 -13.45
CA GLU A 48 3.63 -2.11 -13.16
C GLU A 48 3.75 -0.61 -13.35
N ARG A 49 3.15 -0.03 -14.40
CA ARG A 49 3.09 1.41 -14.59
C ARG A 49 2.24 2.11 -13.53
N VAL A 50 1.19 1.47 -13.00
CA VAL A 50 0.39 1.97 -11.87
C VAL A 50 1.19 1.93 -10.56
N ARG A 51 2.04 0.90 -10.39
CA ARG A 51 2.97 0.77 -9.26
C ARG A 51 4.14 1.76 -9.33
N ALA A 52 4.73 1.94 -10.52
CA ALA A 52 5.91 2.77 -10.78
C ALA A 52 5.56 4.24 -11.02
N GLY A 53 4.41 4.51 -11.62
CA GLY A 53 3.92 5.81 -12.03
C GLY A 53 2.85 6.31 -11.08
N ALA A 54 3.29 6.84 -9.96
CA ALA A 54 2.45 7.72 -9.17
C ALA A 54 2.47 9.11 -9.79
N ASP A 55 1.35 9.57 -10.35
CA ASP A 55 1.15 11.01 -10.46
C ASP A 55 1.28 11.58 -9.04
N VAL A 56 2.35 12.33 -8.82
CA VAL A 56 2.64 13.00 -7.56
C VAL A 56 1.49 13.95 -7.27
N MET A 57 0.87 13.82 -6.10
CA MET A 57 -0.14 14.78 -5.67
C MET A 57 0.49 16.17 -5.69
N PRO A 58 -0.11 17.13 -6.41
CA PRO A 58 0.39 18.49 -6.46
C PRO A 58 0.55 19.06 -5.04
N ARG A 59 1.63 19.80 -4.81
CA ARG A 59 1.95 20.40 -3.50
C ARG A 59 0.76 21.11 -2.84
N ARG A 60 -0.05 21.82 -3.63
CA ARG A 60 -1.24 22.51 -3.12
C ARG A 60 -2.26 21.55 -2.50
N GLN A 61 -2.49 20.39 -3.11
CA GLN A 61 -3.39 19.38 -2.59
C GLN A 61 -2.81 18.71 -1.34
N LEU A 62 -1.50 18.42 -1.34
CA LEU A 62 -0.78 17.91 -0.17
C LEU A 62 -0.93 18.84 1.04
N GLN A 63 -0.66 20.14 0.84
CA GLN A 63 -0.82 21.16 1.87
C GLN A 63 -2.27 21.26 2.36
N GLN A 64 -3.25 21.17 1.47
CA GLN A 64 -4.66 21.16 1.87
C GLN A 64 -5.00 19.98 2.79
N VAL A 65 -4.50 18.78 2.48
CA VAL A 65 -4.73 17.60 3.33
C VAL A 65 -4.06 17.80 4.69
N LEU A 66 -2.77 18.15 4.71
CA LEU A 66 -2.00 18.37 5.94
C LEU A 66 -2.64 19.43 6.83
N VAL A 67 -3.01 20.59 6.28
CA VAL A 67 -3.69 21.65 7.04
C VAL A 67 -5.05 21.18 7.58
N SER A 68 -5.83 20.46 6.77
CA SER A 68 -7.15 19.99 7.20
C SER A 68 -7.10 18.94 8.31
N GLU A 69 -5.98 18.21 8.42
CA GLU A 69 -5.82 17.09 9.33
C GLU A 69 -5.01 17.44 10.59
N LEU A 70 -4.01 18.30 10.43
CA LEU A 70 -3.02 18.63 11.46
C LEU A 70 -3.07 20.11 11.90
N GLY A 71 -3.89 20.94 11.24
CA GLY A 71 -4.04 22.37 11.51
C GLY A 71 -3.17 23.28 10.63
N GLU A 72 -3.46 24.60 10.65
CA GLU A 72 -2.74 25.59 9.82
C GLU A 72 -1.23 25.65 10.13
N ASP A 73 -0.87 25.40 11.39
CA ASP A 73 0.51 25.46 11.88
C ASP A 73 1.22 24.10 11.93
N TRP A 74 0.74 23.09 11.18
CA TRP A 74 1.32 21.74 11.22
C TRP A 74 2.83 21.70 10.92
N GLU A 75 3.32 22.61 10.06
CA GLU A 75 4.75 22.71 9.74
C GLU A 75 5.60 22.98 10.99
N GLN A 76 5.05 23.63 12.02
CA GLN A 76 5.75 23.88 13.28
C GLN A 76 5.95 22.61 14.11
N GLN A 77 5.26 21.51 13.79
CA GLN A 77 5.40 20.22 14.47
C GLN A 77 6.65 19.44 14.03
N VAL A 78 7.26 19.84 12.91
CA VAL A 78 8.46 19.21 12.34
C VAL A 78 9.58 20.23 12.17
N ALA A 79 10.83 19.78 12.21
CA ALA A 79 11.99 20.61 11.92
C ALA A 79 12.15 20.81 10.41
N GLU A 80 11.92 19.75 9.62
CA GLU A 80 11.98 19.77 8.16
C GLU A 80 10.92 18.85 7.56
N PHE A 81 10.39 19.20 6.39
CA PHE A 81 9.46 18.37 5.63
C PHE A 81 9.81 18.43 4.14
N ASP A 82 9.97 17.26 3.52
CA ASP A 82 10.21 17.16 2.08
C ASP A 82 8.90 17.06 1.31
N TYR A 83 8.62 18.09 0.51
CA TYR A 83 7.45 18.16 -0.35
C TYR A 83 7.54 17.22 -1.57
N GLN A 84 8.73 16.73 -1.90
CA GLN A 84 8.90 15.67 -2.88
C GLN A 84 8.61 14.31 -2.21
N PRO A 85 7.69 13.49 -2.75
CA PRO A 85 7.41 12.20 -2.17
C PRO A 85 8.58 11.24 -2.36
N LEU A 86 8.87 10.44 -1.33
CA LEU A 86 9.83 9.35 -1.36
C LEU A 86 9.27 8.13 -2.09
N ALA A 87 7.98 7.86 -1.87
CA ALA A 87 7.32 6.66 -2.38
C ALA A 87 5.83 6.90 -2.57
N ALA A 88 5.24 6.06 -3.41
CA ALA A 88 3.81 5.92 -3.56
C ALA A 88 3.26 4.87 -2.59
N ALA A 89 2.04 5.07 -2.10
CA ALA A 89 1.26 4.07 -1.39
C ALA A 89 -0.03 3.77 -2.18
N SER A 90 -0.77 2.72 -1.78
CA SER A 90 -2.03 2.31 -2.42
C SER A 90 -2.99 3.48 -2.67
N ILE A 91 -3.27 4.26 -1.62
CA ILE A 91 -4.24 5.38 -1.64
C ILE A 91 -3.61 6.73 -1.26
N GLY A 92 -2.29 6.85 -1.33
CA GLY A 92 -1.58 8.05 -0.89
C GLY A 92 -0.13 8.09 -1.33
N GLN A 93 0.65 8.96 -0.71
CA GLN A 93 2.08 9.11 -0.94
C GLN A 93 2.83 9.36 0.37
N VAL A 94 4.11 9.01 0.39
CA VAL A 94 4.96 9.05 1.59
C VAL A 94 6.02 10.13 1.42
N HIS A 95 6.16 10.97 2.44
CA HIS A 95 7.11 12.09 2.49
C HIS A 95 8.14 11.90 3.60
N SER A 96 9.33 12.45 3.42
CA SER A 96 10.33 12.53 4.49
C SER A 96 10.02 13.68 5.43
N ALA A 97 10.24 13.50 6.72
CA ALA A 97 10.25 14.57 7.71
C ALA A 97 11.39 14.40 8.71
N LEU A 98 11.85 15.51 9.28
CA LEU A 98 12.76 15.54 10.43
C LEU A 98 11.98 16.11 11.63
N LEU A 99 11.97 15.40 12.75
CA LEU A 99 11.38 15.89 13.99
C LEU A 99 12.35 16.82 14.74
N HIS A 100 11.83 17.65 15.64
CA HIS A 100 12.63 18.60 16.43
C HIS A 100 13.65 17.93 17.36
N ASP A 101 13.42 16.68 17.73
CA ASP A 101 14.37 15.87 18.51
C ASP A 101 15.46 15.21 17.65
N GLY A 102 15.47 15.48 16.34
CA GLY A 102 16.43 14.95 15.37
C GLY A 102 16.08 13.58 14.80
N ARG A 103 14.99 12.93 15.25
CA ARG A 103 14.53 11.67 14.65
C ARG A 103 14.01 11.90 13.24
N ARG A 104 14.35 10.99 12.32
CA ARG A 104 13.77 10.94 10.98
C ARG A 104 12.43 10.23 11.01
N ALA A 105 11.46 10.78 10.29
CA ALA A 105 10.13 10.22 10.14
C ALA A 105 9.72 10.15 8.67
N VAL A 106 8.74 9.29 8.40
CA VAL A 106 7.96 9.29 7.17
C VAL A 106 6.53 9.68 7.46
N VAL A 107 5.96 10.48 6.57
CA VAL A 107 4.60 10.98 6.67
C VAL A 107 3.83 10.49 5.45
N LYS A 108 2.96 9.51 5.66
CA LYS A 108 2.04 9.00 4.65
C LYS A 108 0.79 9.85 4.62
N VAL A 109 0.51 10.45 3.47
CA VAL A 109 -0.64 11.34 3.25
C VAL A 109 -1.56 10.74 2.20
N GLN A 110 -2.85 10.61 2.54
CA GLN A 110 -3.88 10.08 1.65
C GLN A 110 -4.20 11.06 0.51
N TYR A 111 -4.49 10.53 -0.68
CA TYR A 111 -4.98 11.36 -1.79
C TYR A 111 -6.39 11.92 -1.49
N PRO A 112 -6.67 13.20 -1.84
CA PRO A 112 -7.97 13.80 -1.60
C PRO A 112 -9.10 13.03 -2.29
N GLY A 113 -10.14 12.71 -1.53
CA GLY A 113 -11.38 12.15 -2.08
C GLY A 113 -11.38 10.65 -2.35
N VAL A 114 -10.28 9.92 -2.08
CA VAL A 114 -10.23 8.46 -2.28
C VAL A 114 -11.35 7.74 -1.55
N ALA A 115 -11.59 8.05 -0.27
CA ALA A 115 -12.64 7.41 0.51
C ALA A 115 -14.04 7.51 -0.14
N ARG A 116 -14.29 8.61 -0.88
CA ARG A 116 -15.56 8.84 -1.60
C ARG A 116 -15.62 8.12 -2.95
N SER A 117 -14.47 7.83 -3.57
CA SER A 117 -14.40 7.21 -4.89
C SER A 117 -14.25 5.69 -4.86
N ILE A 118 -13.94 5.07 -3.72
CA ILE A 118 -13.73 3.61 -3.60
C ILE A 118 -14.82 2.81 -4.31
N GLU A 119 -16.09 3.13 -4.07
CA GLU A 119 -17.19 2.35 -4.64
C GLU A 119 -17.21 2.43 -6.16
N SER A 120 -17.15 3.65 -6.71
CA SER A 120 -17.13 3.87 -8.15
C SER A 120 -15.86 3.32 -8.81
N ASP A 121 -14.71 3.44 -8.14
CA ASP A 121 -13.41 3.01 -8.67
C ASP A 121 -13.34 1.49 -8.76
N VAL A 122 -13.77 0.79 -7.70
CA VAL A 122 -13.85 -0.67 -7.74
C VAL A 122 -14.86 -1.13 -8.79
N ASP A 123 -16.05 -0.53 -8.87
CA ASP A 123 -17.06 -0.92 -9.86
C ASP A 123 -16.58 -0.69 -11.30
N ASN A 124 -15.90 0.43 -11.56
CA ASN A 124 -15.32 0.73 -12.86
C ASN A 124 -14.20 -0.24 -13.23
N LEU A 125 -13.31 -0.54 -12.29
CA LEU A 125 -12.26 -1.54 -12.48
C LEU A 125 -12.85 -2.92 -12.81
N MET A 126 -13.92 -3.31 -12.13
CA MET A 126 -14.57 -4.58 -12.40
C MET A 126 -15.21 -4.67 -13.78
N ARG A 127 -15.79 -3.58 -14.26
CA ARG A 127 -16.30 -3.50 -15.63
C ARG A 127 -15.17 -3.68 -16.64
N LEU A 128 -14.02 -3.04 -16.43
CA LEU A 128 -12.86 -3.16 -17.32
C LEU A 128 -12.32 -4.59 -17.37
N ILE A 129 -12.16 -5.22 -16.20
CA ILE A 129 -11.67 -6.61 -16.11
C ILE A 129 -12.66 -7.58 -16.79
N SER A 130 -13.96 -7.37 -16.60
CA SER A 130 -15.00 -8.21 -17.23
C SER A 130 -15.01 -8.07 -18.75
N VAL A 131 -14.89 -6.85 -19.27
CA VAL A 131 -14.80 -6.58 -20.72
C VAL A 131 -13.55 -7.22 -21.33
N ALA A 132 -12.42 -7.19 -20.60
CA ALA A 132 -11.17 -7.77 -21.05
C ALA A 132 -11.17 -9.31 -21.03
N ASN A 133 -12.17 -9.96 -20.41
CA ASN A 133 -12.29 -11.41 -20.24
C ASN A 133 -11.03 -12.05 -19.63
N VAL A 134 -10.40 -11.32 -18.70
CA VAL A 134 -9.13 -11.70 -18.06
C VAL A 134 -9.33 -12.61 -16.84
N LEU A 135 -10.58 -12.73 -16.35
CA LEU A 135 -10.87 -13.51 -15.15
C LEU A 135 -10.95 -15.01 -15.45
N PRO A 136 -10.26 -15.86 -14.68
CA PRO A 136 -10.44 -17.30 -14.73
C PRO A 136 -11.90 -17.69 -14.47
N ARG A 137 -12.42 -18.66 -15.22
CA ARG A 137 -13.76 -19.21 -14.96
C ARG A 137 -13.80 -19.83 -13.55
N GLY A 138 -14.76 -19.43 -12.73
CA GLY A 138 -14.93 -19.94 -11.36
C GLY A 138 -14.34 -19.05 -10.25
N LEU A 139 -13.72 -17.91 -10.58
CA LEU A 139 -13.36 -16.93 -9.57
C LEU A 139 -14.62 -16.32 -8.94
N TYR A 140 -14.73 -16.27 -7.61
CA TYR A 140 -15.83 -15.60 -6.91
C TYR A 140 -15.60 -14.08 -6.91
N VAL A 141 -15.67 -13.49 -8.09
CA VAL A 141 -15.36 -12.09 -8.37
C VAL A 141 -16.16 -11.15 -7.48
N GLU A 142 -17.46 -11.41 -7.31
CA GLU A 142 -18.35 -10.60 -6.47
C GLU A 142 -17.92 -10.57 -5.01
N ASN A 143 -17.42 -11.70 -4.49
CA ASN A 143 -16.89 -11.77 -3.13
C ASN A 143 -15.57 -11.01 -3.00
N ALA A 144 -14.66 -11.17 -3.97
CA ALA A 144 -13.40 -10.43 -4.00
C ALA A 144 -13.64 -8.91 -4.04
N VAL A 145 -14.62 -8.45 -4.83
CA VAL A 145 -15.04 -7.05 -4.92
C VAL A 145 -15.58 -6.52 -3.61
N ARG A 146 -16.48 -7.27 -2.97
CA ARG A 146 -17.04 -6.89 -1.68
C ARG A 146 -15.96 -6.77 -0.61
N VAL A 147 -15.00 -7.71 -0.59
CA VAL A 147 -13.87 -7.67 0.34
C VAL A 147 -12.93 -6.51 -0.01
N ALA A 148 -12.59 -6.29 -1.28
CA ALA A 148 -11.77 -5.16 -1.71
C ALA A 148 -12.36 -3.82 -1.28
N LYS A 149 -13.66 -3.59 -1.49
CA LYS A 149 -14.36 -2.38 -1.05
C LYS A 149 -14.29 -2.19 0.46
N ARG A 150 -14.44 -3.27 1.23
CA ARG A 150 -14.35 -3.23 2.69
C ARG A 150 -12.93 -2.89 3.15
N GLU A 151 -11.93 -3.59 2.61
CA GLU A 151 -10.54 -3.38 3.01
C GLU A 151 -10.03 -2.00 2.58
N LEU A 152 -10.39 -1.51 1.39
CA LEU A 152 -10.08 -0.14 0.95
C LEU A 152 -10.69 0.92 1.87
N LYS A 153 -11.90 0.69 2.39
CA LYS A 153 -12.52 1.61 3.36
C LYS A 153 -11.77 1.60 4.69
N LEU A 154 -11.27 0.43 5.12
CA LEU A 154 -10.44 0.32 6.32
C LEU A 154 -9.09 1.01 6.13
N GLU A 155 -8.46 0.87 4.95
CA GLU A 155 -7.23 1.59 4.60
C GLU A 155 -7.42 3.11 4.57
N CYS A 156 -8.65 3.59 4.37
CA CYS A 156 -8.91 5.03 4.39
C CYS A 156 -8.89 5.68 5.77
N ASP A 157 -8.94 4.90 6.86
CA ASP A 157 -8.81 5.40 8.22
C ASP A 157 -7.44 5.02 8.79
N TYR A 158 -6.48 5.93 8.66
CA TYR A 158 -5.12 5.70 9.15
C TYR A 158 -5.01 5.62 10.68
N ARG A 159 -6.04 5.96 11.45
CA ARG A 159 -6.05 5.69 12.90
C ARG A 159 -6.13 4.19 13.17
N TYR A 160 -6.85 3.45 12.33
CA TYR A 160 -6.90 1.99 12.42
C TYR A 160 -5.52 1.38 12.14
N GLU A 161 -4.82 1.89 11.13
CA GLU A 161 -3.46 1.44 10.80
C GLU A 161 -2.46 1.81 11.91
N LEU A 162 -2.54 3.02 12.47
CA LEU A 162 -1.73 3.45 13.61
C LEU A 162 -1.89 2.48 14.79
N GLN A 163 -3.14 2.15 15.16
CA GLN A 163 -3.44 1.21 16.24
C GLN A 163 -2.92 -0.20 15.91
N SER A 164 -3.03 -0.61 14.64
CA SER A 164 -2.53 -1.89 14.16
C SER A 164 -1.00 -1.97 14.28
N GLN A 165 -0.29 -0.92 13.89
CA GLN A 165 1.17 -0.82 14.00
C GLN A 165 1.63 -0.83 15.46
N GLN A 166 0.97 -0.06 16.34
CA GLN A 166 1.25 -0.09 17.78
C GLN A 166 1.04 -1.49 18.38
N ARG A 167 -0.04 -2.18 17.99
CA ARG A 167 -0.32 -3.55 18.42
C ARG A 167 0.74 -4.53 17.91
N PHE A 168 1.12 -4.44 16.63
CA PHE A 168 2.19 -5.27 16.07
C PHE A 168 3.51 -5.04 16.78
N LYS A 169 3.85 -3.78 17.11
CA LYS A 169 5.06 -3.48 17.89
C LYS A 169 5.09 -4.21 19.23
N GLN A 170 3.97 -4.21 19.95
CA GLN A 170 3.83 -4.95 21.22
C GLN A 170 3.92 -6.47 21.03
N LEU A 171 3.26 -7.01 20.00
CA LEU A 171 3.28 -8.45 19.71
C LEU A 171 4.69 -8.94 19.33
N ILE A 172 5.39 -8.17 18.51
CA ILE A 172 6.76 -8.46 18.07
C ILE A 172 7.73 -8.38 19.24
N ALA A 173 7.61 -7.35 20.09
CA ALA A 173 8.46 -7.19 21.27
C ALA A 173 8.17 -8.24 22.36
N GLY A 174 6.95 -8.77 22.41
CA GLY A 174 6.52 -9.77 23.40
C GLY A 174 7.01 -11.20 23.15
N ASP A 175 7.63 -11.48 22.00
CA ASP A 175 8.16 -12.80 21.66
C ASP A 175 9.68 -12.72 21.37
N PRO A 176 10.53 -13.52 22.05
CA PRO A 176 11.98 -13.40 21.94
C PRO A 176 12.51 -13.60 20.52
N TYR A 177 11.90 -14.50 19.75
CA TYR A 177 12.32 -14.76 18.37
C TYR A 177 11.98 -13.56 17.49
N THR A 178 10.76 -13.04 17.58
CA THR A 178 10.37 -11.91 16.73
C THR A 178 11.05 -10.61 17.13
N ALA A 179 11.26 -10.37 18.43
CA ALA A 179 11.97 -9.21 18.94
C ALA A 179 13.42 -9.12 18.43
N GLN A 180 14.05 -10.27 18.15
CA GLN A 180 15.41 -10.34 17.61
C GLN A 180 15.46 -10.12 16.08
N HIS A 181 14.38 -10.43 15.35
CA HIS A 181 14.41 -10.54 13.90
C HIS A 181 13.54 -9.55 13.14
N PHE A 182 12.60 -8.89 13.82
CA PHE A 182 11.69 -7.93 13.24
C PHE A 182 11.71 -6.63 14.01
N HIS A 183 11.57 -5.55 13.27
CA HIS A 183 11.45 -4.20 13.81
C HIS A 183 10.16 -3.59 13.27
N VAL A 184 9.36 -3.04 14.19
CA VAL A 184 8.17 -2.25 13.85
C VAL A 184 8.46 -0.80 14.21
N PRO A 185 8.43 0.13 13.24
CA PRO A 185 8.75 1.54 13.48
C PRO A 185 7.80 2.14 14.53
N ASP A 186 8.33 3.04 15.35
CA ASP A 186 7.47 3.86 16.20
C ASP A 186 6.52 4.72 15.38
N VAL A 187 5.26 4.80 15.79
CA VAL A 187 4.34 5.81 15.25
C VAL A 187 4.67 7.18 15.86
N VAL A 188 4.31 8.26 15.17
CA VAL A 188 4.38 9.63 15.68
C VAL A 188 2.95 10.15 15.82
N PRO A 189 2.27 9.90 16.96
CA PRO A 189 0.84 10.16 17.11
C PRO A 189 0.46 11.63 16.91
N GLU A 190 1.32 12.54 17.34
CA GLU A 190 1.13 13.99 17.21
C GLU A 190 1.07 14.45 15.74
N LEU A 191 1.72 13.71 14.84
CA LEU A 191 1.73 13.97 13.39
C LEU A 191 0.85 12.95 12.62
N SER A 192 -0.14 12.37 13.31
CA SER A 192 -1.04 11.36 12.74
C SER A 192 -2.51 11.68 12.99
N SER A 193 -3.36 11.32 12.03
CA SER A 193 -4.78 11.64 11.98
C SER A 193 -5.55 10.58 11.17
N GLU A 194 -6.77 10.88 10.72
CA GLU A 194 -7.55 9.97 9.87
C GLU A 194 -6.92 9.79 8.48
N ARG A 195 -6.31 10.85 7.92
CA ARG A 195 -5.75 10.84 6.55
C ARG A 195 -4.24 11.08 6.47
N VAL A 196 -3.58 11.23 7.62
CA VAL A 196 -2.12 11.35 7.73
C VAL A 196 -1.60 10.32 8.74
N LEU A 197 -0.55 9.58 8.40
CA LEU A 197 0.12 8.65 9.30
C LEU A 197 1.62 8.93 9.30
N ALA A 198 2.16 9.24 10.46
CA ALA A 198 3.59 9.44 10.64
C ALA A 198 4.23 8.29 11.41
N SER A 199 5.41 7.86 10.99
CA SER A 199 6.18 6.78 11.63
C SER A 199 7.68 7.02 11.49
N GLU A 200 8.45 6.37 12.35
CA GLU A 200 9.91 6.33 12.30
C GLU A 200 10.40 5.89 10.91
N TRP A 201 11.43 6.58 10.42
CA TRP A 201 12.14 6.17 9.22
C TRP A 201 13.00 4.94 9.47
N VAL A 202 12.76 3.87 8.72
CA VAL A 202 13.56 2.64 8.77
C VAL A 202 14.35 2.48 7.47
N PRO A 203 15.69 2.54 7.50
CA PRO A 203 16.49 2.24 6.32
C PRO A 203 16.52 0.73 6.06
N GLY A 204 16.51 0.34 4.79
CA GLY A 204 16.58 -1.07 4.43
C GLY A 204 16.59 -1.29 2.92
N VAL A 205 16.65 -2.57 2.55
CA VAL A 205 16.43 -2.99 1.16
C VAL A 205 14.99 -3.48 1.05
N HIS A 206 14.28 -2.99 0.03
CA HIS A 206 12.92 -3.46 -0.27
C HIS A 206 12.92 -4.97 -0.54
N ILE A 207 11.85 -5.63 -0.11
CA ILE A 207 11.75 -7.09 -0.11
C ILE A 207 11.75 -7.69 -1.52
N ASP A 208 11.20 -6.96 -2.49
CA ASP A 208 11.16 -7.29 -3.92
C ASP A 208 12.57 -7.51 -4.49
N LYS A 209 13.56 -6.75 -4.01
CA LYS A 209 14.97 -6.88 -4.39
C LYS A 209 15.66 -8.10 -3.78
N VAL A 210 15.08 -8.71 -2.74
CA VAL A 210 15.66 -9.92 -2.11
C VAL A 210 15.65 -11.09 -3.09
N ALA A 211 14.71 -11.14 -4.04
CA ALA A 211 14.68 -12.19 -5.07
C ALA A 211 15.99 -12.28 -5.89
N ALA A 212 16.70 -11.15 -6.07
CA ALA A 212 17.97 -11.07 -6.78
C ALA A 212 19.21 -11.27 -5.89
N MET A 213 19.04 -11.45 -4.58
CA MET A 213 20.13 -11.63 -3.63
C MET A 213 20.65 -13.09 -3.57
N PRO A 214 21.82 -13.34 -2.95
CA PRO A 214 22.35 -14.69 -2.78
C PRO A 214 21.35 -15.64 -2.10
N GLN A 215 21.37 -16.92 -2.47
CA GLN A 215 20.42 -17.93 -1.99
C GLN A 215 20.29 -17.94 -0.46
N ALA A 216 21.40 -17.87 0.26
CA ALA A 216 21.39 -17.87 1.72
C ALA A 216 20.56 -16.71 2.33
N VAL A 217 20.61 -15.52 1.72
CA VAL A 217 19.81 -14.37 2.15
C VAL A 217 18.33 -14.60 1.85
N ARG A 218 18.01 -15.16 0.67
CA ARG A 218 16.63 -15.49 0.30
C ARG A 218 16.01 -16.52 1.26
N ASP A 219 16.77 -17.56 1.58
CA ASP A 219 16.35 -18.61 2.50
C ASP A 219 16.12 -18.05 3.91
N GLU A 220 17.02 -17.19 4.38
CA GLU A 220 16.90 -16.55 5.69
C GLU A 220 15.66 -15.65 5.78
N VAL A 221 15.47 -14.76 4.79
CA VAL A 221 14.33 -13.85 4.74
C VAL A 221 13.02 -14.62 4.59
N GLY A 222 12.94 -15.58 3.66
CA GLY A 222 11.76 -16.41 3.45
C GLY A 222 11.39 -17.22 4.70
N THR A 223 12.38 -17.79 5.39
CA THR A 223 12.16 -18.53 6.65
C THR A 223 11.61 -17.62 7.75
N LYS A 224 12.14 -16.40 7.88
CA LYS A 224 11.65 -15.42 8.86
C LYS A 224 10.22 -15.02 8.54
N LEU A 225 9.92 -14.65 7.30
CA LEU A 225 8.57 -14.26 6.87
C LEU A 225 7.55 -15.36 7.12
N LEU A 226 7.85 -16.61 6.74
CA LEU A 226 6.95 -17.74 6.99
C LEU A 226 6.68 -17.92 8.49
N LYS A 227 7.70 -17.82 9.34
CA LYS A 227 7.52 -17.90 10.80
C LYS A 227 6.66 -16.77 11.35
N LEU A 228 6.82 -15.55 10.84
CA LEU A 228 5.97 -14.41 11.20
C LEU A 228 4.51 -14.71 10.82
N THR A 229 4.26 -15.12 9.58
CA THR A 229 2.92 -15.47 9.09
C THR A 229 2.25 -16.57 9.93
N LEU A 230 2.99 -17.61 10.32
CA LEU A 230 2.46 -18.66 11.19
C LEU A 230 2.09 -18.12 12.58
N LYS A 231 2.87 -17.18 13.13
CA LYS A 231 2.53 -16.52 14.41
C LYS A 231 1.28 -15.63 14.27
N GLU A 232 1.21 -14.82 13.21
CA GLU A 232 0.04 -13.98 12.91
C GLU A 232 -1.26 -14.79 12.85
N LEU A 233 -1.23 -15.91 12.13
CA LEU A 233 -2.39 -16.79 11.95
C LEU A 233 -2.76 -17.57 13.21
N PHE A 234 -1.80 -18.31 13.76
CA PHE A 234 -2.10 -19.36 14.75
C PHE A 234 -1.90 -18.93 16.20
N HIS A 235 -1.05 -17.92 16.44
CA HIS A 235 -0.76 -17.45 17.79
C HIS A 235 -1.51 -16.16 18.10
N TRP A 236 -1.25 -15.10 17.34
CA TRP A 236 -1.82 -13.78 17.61
C TRP A 236 -3.26 -13.65 17.12
N ARG A 237 -3.65 -14.46 16.13
CA ARG A 237 -4.94 -14.36 15.43
C ARG A 237 -5.19 -12.93 14.96
N TYR A 238 -4.11 -12.30 14.51
CA TYR A 238 -4.03 -10.91 14.10
C TYR A 238 -2.94 -10.82 13.04
N MET A 239 -3.35 -10.45 11.83
CA MET A 239 -2.57 -10.64 10.62
C MET A 239 -2.73 -9.43 9.70
N GLN A 240 -1.64 -9.03 9.07
CA GLN A 240 -1.71 -8.22 7.87
C GLN A 240 -2.04 -9.13 6.69
N THR A 241 -3.27 -9.04 6.18
CA THR A 241 -3.81 -9.97 5.16
C THR A 241 -3.08 -9.89 3.83
N ASP A 242 -2.52 -8.72 3.54
CA ASP A 242 -1.79 -8.41 2.31
C ASP A 242 -0.59 -7.52 2.67
N PRO A 243 0.62 -8.09 2.78
CA PRO A 243 1.79 -7.41 3.32
C PRO A 243 2.34 -6.23 2.49
N ASN A 244 1.83 -6.03 1.27
CA ASN A 244 2.26 -4.98 0.34
C ASN A 244 3.79 -4.92 0.14
N TRP A 245 4.35 -6.01 -0.40
CA TRP A 245 5.75 -6.17 -0.77
C TRP A 245 6.16 -5.39 -2.02
#